data_AF-A0A7J9HF74-F1
#
_entry.id   AF-A0A7J9HF74-F1
#
_cell.length_a   1.000
_cell.length_b   1.000
_cell.length_c   1.000
_cell.angle_alpha   90.00
_cell.angle_beta   90.00
_cell.angle_gamma   90.00
#
_symmetry.space_group_name_H-M   'P 1'
#
loop_
_entity.id
_entity.type
_entity.pdbx_description
1 polymer ?
#
loop_
_entity_poly.entity_id
_entity_poly.type
_entity_poly.pdbx_seq_one_letter_code
_entity_poly.pdbx_strand_id
1 'polypeptide(L)'
;MNFGNFVSLQCQSLSGFIQENFEKLNEALAGSDHSWTALTLELCTALETANKLVQSTDTNVRSLSEKVRELEKIVKRGDSAITAARAISISLNQKGGSSVASENREEYGSPQ
;
A
#
# COMPACT_ATOMS: atom_id res chain seq x y z
N MET A 1 -9.81 1.50 -13.68
CA MET A 1 -8.99 0.26 -13.80
C MET A 1 -7.94 0.31 -12.70
N ASN A 2 -7.83 -0.68 -11.79
CA ASN A 2 -6.77 -0.68 -10.77
C ASN A 2 -5.49 -1.34 -11.34
N PHE A 3 -4.35 -1.06 -10.69
CA PHE A 3 -3.03 -1.57 -11.11
C PHE A 3 -3.00 -3.12 -11.22
N GLY A 4 -3.66 -3.82 -10.30
CA GLY A 4 -3.76 -5.29 -10.31
C GLY A 4 -4.47 -5.83 -11.55
N ASN A 5 -5.59 -5.23 -11.97
CA ASN A 5 -6.32 -5.65 -13.17
C ASN A 5 -5.50 -5.41 -14.45
N PHE A 6 -4.76 -4.30 -14.51
CA PHE A 6 -3.90 -4.01 -15.66
C PHE A 6 -2.77 -5.05 -15.81
N VAL A 7 -2.05 -5.35 -14.74
CA VAL A 7 -0.99 -6.36 -14.75
C VAL A 7 -1.54 -7.75 -15.06
N SER A 8 -2.70 -8.09 -14.50
CA SER A 8 -3.34 -9.40 -14.75
C SER A 8 -3.75 -9.58 -16.22
N LEU A 9 -4.28 -8.54 -16.87
CA LEU A 9 -4.63 -8.56 -18.29
C LEU A 9 -3.37 -8.72 -19.16
N GLN A 10 -2.31 -7.97 -18.87
CA GLN A 10 -1.04 -8.04 -19.60
C GLN A 10 -0.36 -9.41 -19.48
N CYS A 11 -0.36 -10.00 -18.28
CA CYS A 11 0.17 -11.36 -18.08
C CYS A 11 -0.63 -12.42 -18.85
N GLN A 12 -1.98 -12.33 -18.86
CA GLN A 12 -2.80 -13.29 -19.60
C GLN A 12 -2.59 -13.19 -21.10
N SER A 13 -2.58 -11.98 -21.67
CA SER A 13 -2.34 -11.80 -23.10
C SER A 13 -0.95 -12.28 -23.51
N LEU A 14 0.07 -12.01 -22.68
CA LEU A 14 1.44 -12.40 -22.98
C LEU A 14 1.65 -13.92 -22.86
N SER A 15 1.02 -14.55 -21.87
CA SER A 15 1.06 -16.01 -21.72
C SER A 15 0.45 -16.71 -22.94
N GLY A 16 -0.69 -16.22 -23.44
CA GLY A 16 -1.31 -16.74 -24.66
C GLY A 16 -0.39 -16.58 -25.87
N PHE A 17 0.20 -15.40 -26.05
CA PHE A 17 1.12 -15.12 -27.15
C PHE A 17 2.37 -16.00 -27.15
N ILE A 18 2.98 -16.22 -25.97
CA ILE A 18 4.14 -17.10 -25.80
C ILE A 18 3.79 -18.54 -26.19
N GLN A 19 2.65 -19.04 -25.71
CA GLN A 19 2.22 -20.40 -25.99
C GLN A 19 1.92 -20.61 -27.48
N GLU A 20 1.17 -19.69 -28.10
CA GLU A 20 0.86 -19.76 -29.53
C GLU A 20 2.13 -19.75 -30.39
N ASN A 21 3.11 -18.91 -30.06
CA ASN A 21 4.39 -18.88 -30.76
C ASN A 21 5.22 -20.14 -30.55
N PHE A 22 5.20 -20.70 -29.35
CA PHE A 22 5.90 -21.95 -29.06
C PHE A 22 5.30 -23.13 -29.85
N GLU A 23 3.98 -23.21 -29.96
CA GLU A 23 3.29 -24.21 -30.78
C GLU A 23 3.66 -24.08 -32.26
N LYS A 24 3.60 -22.86 -32.82
CA LYS A 24 4.04 -22.58 -34.20
C LYS A 24 5.51 -22.91 -34.43
N LEU A 25 6.37 -22.63 -33.46
CA LEU A 25 7.80 -22.93 -33.54
C LEU A 25 8.03 -24.45 -33.63
N ASN A 26 7.32 -25.24 -32.82
CA ASN A 26 7.41 -26.70 -32.88
C ASN A 26 6.97 -27.25 -34.25
N GLU A 27 5.93 -26.68 -34.84
CA GLU A 27 5.49 -27.04 -36.20
C GLU A 27 6.55 -26.69 -37.26
N ALA A 28 7.12 -25.49 -37.21
CA ALA A 28 8.15 -25.05 -38.15
C ALA A 28 9.43 -25.89 -38.05
N LEU A 29 9.82 -26.30 -36.84
CA LEU A 29 10.97 -27.17 -36.59
C LEU A 29 10.76 -28.62 -37.09
N ALA A 30 9.52 -29.10 -37.10
CA ALA A 30 9.17 -30.41 -37.66
C ALA A 30 9.07 -30.38 -39.20
N GLY A 31 8.82 -29.21 -39.77
CA GLY A 31 8.76 -28.98 -41.21
C GLY A 31 10.12 -28.65 -41.83
N SER A 32 10.08 -28.23 -43.10
CA SER A 32 11.25 -27.74 -43.85
C SER A 32 11.27 -26.22 -43.97
N ASP A 33 10.38 -25.50 -43.28
CA ASP A 33 10.24 -24.06 -43.35
C ASP A 33 11.29 -23.36 -42.46
N HIS A 34 11.86 -22.26 -42.95
CA HIS A 34 12.86 -21.47 -42.24
C HIS A 34 12.23 -20.42 -41.31
N SER A 35 10.90 -20.36 -41.22
CA SER A 35 10.15 -19.50 -40.28
C SER A 35 10.51 -19.73 -38.81
N TRP A 36 11.11 -20.88 -38.45
CA TRP A 36 11.56 -21.15 -37.09
C TRP A 36 12.51 -20.08 -36.54
N THR A 37 13.31 -19.44 -37.39
CA THR A 37 14.22 -18.35 -36.99
C THR A 37 13.45 -17.11 -36.53
N ALA A 38 12.45 -16.69 -37.30
CA ALA A 38 11.58 -15.57 -36.96
C ALA A 38 10.76 -15.87 -35.70
N LEU A 39 10.16 -17.06 -35.62
CA LEU A 39 9.38 -17.51 -34.46
C LEU A 39 10.24 -17.59 -33.18
N THR A 40 11.49 -18.02 -33.30
CA THR A 40 12.44 -18.01 -32.17
C THR A 40 12.70 -16.59 -31.67
N LEU A 41 12.92 -15.64 -32.58
CA LEU A 41 13.13 -14.24 -32.23
C LEU A 41 11.89 -13.60 -31.57
N GLU A 42 10.69 -13.89 -32.10
CA GLU A 42 9.43 -13.43 -31.51
C GLU A 42 9.23 -14.01 -30.10
N LEU A 43 9.50 -15.30 -29.90
CA LEU A 43 9.41 -15.95 -28.60
C LEU A 43 10.42 -15.35 -27.60
N CYS A 44 11.67 -15.13 -28.01
CA CYS A 44 12.68 -14.46 -27.19
C CYS A 44 12.24 -13.05 -26.78
N THR A 45 11.66 -12.28 -27.70
CA THR A 45 11.16 -10.92 -27.44
C THR A 45 9.99 -10.94 -26.46
N ALA A 46 9.07 -11.90 -26.61
CA ALA A 46 7.95 -12.08 -25.69
C ALA A 46 8.42 -12.46 -24.28
N LEU A 47 9.40 -13.37 -24.17
CA LEU A 47 9.99 -13.76 -22.90
C LEU A 47 10.73 -12.60 -22.23
N GLU A 48 11.48 -11.79 -22.99
CA GLU A 48 12.13 -10.59 -22.45
C GLU A 48 11.10 -9.58 -21.94
N THR A 49 9.99 -9.41 -22.66
CA THR A 49 8.88 -8.56 -22.25
C THR A 49 8.23 -9.07 -20.96
N ALA A 50 8.04 -10.39 -20.84
CA ALA A 50 7.50 -11.01 -19.63
C ALA A 50 8.42 -10.77 -18.43
N ASN A 51 9.73 -10.96 -18.63
CA ASN A 51 10.71 -10.69 -17.59
C ASN A 51 10.70 -9.22 -17.13
N LYS A 52 10.63 -8.26 -18.07
CA LYS A 52 10.50 -6.82 -17.75
C LYS A 52 9.22 -6.52 -16.97
N LEU A 53 8.10 -7.14 -17.35
CA LEU A 53 6.81 -6.97 -16.65
C LEU A 53 6.88 -7.46 -15.20
N VAL A 54 7.50 -8.63 -14.97
CA VAL A 54 7.72 -9.18 -13.63
C VAL A 54 8.60 -8.25 -12.79
N GLN A 55 9.74 -7.81 -13.33
CA GLN A 55 10.66 -6.92 -12.63
C GLN A 55 10.02 -5.56 -12.27
N SER A 56 9.25 -4.98 -13.19
CA SER A 56 8.53 -3.72 -12.94
C SER A 56 7.47 -3.91 -11.87
N THR A 57 6.71 -5.01 -11.93
CA THR A 57 5.66 -5.33 -10.95
C THR A 57 6.26 -5.52 -9.57
N ASP A 58 7.33 -6.30 -9.45
CA ASP A 58 8.04 -6.52 -8.19
C ASP A 58 8.56 -5.20 -7.58
N THR A 59 9.16 -4.34 -8.40
CA THR A 59 9.60 -3.00 -7.98
C THR A 59 8.44 -2.14 -7.47
N ASN A 60 7.32 -2.13 -8.19
CA ASN A 60 6.14 -1.36 -7.80
C ASN A 60 5.49 -1.89 -6.52
N VAL A 61 5.40 -3.21 -6.37
CA VAL A 61 4.86 -3.86 -5.16
C VAL A 61 5.74 -3.55 -3.94
N ARG A 62 7.06 -3.59 -4.09
CA ARG A 62 8.00 -3.20 -3.02
C ARG A 62 7.82 -1.74 -2.61
N SER A 63 7.81 -0.82 -3.58
CA SER A 63 7.60 0.61 -3.31
C SER A 63 6.26 0.89 -2.64
N LEU A 64 5.20 0.19 -3.08
CA LEU A 64 3.89 0.30 -2.46
C LEU A 64 3.89 -0.20 -1.02
N SER A 65 4.52 -1.36 -0.76
CA SER A 65 4.64 -1.91 0.59
C SER A 65 5.37 -0.96 1.55
N GLU A 66 6.43 -0.31 1.08
CA GLU A 66 7.13 0.71 1.86
C GLU A 66 6.23 1.91 2.19
N LYS A 67 5.49 2.43 1.19
CA LYS A 67 4.54 3.53 1.41
C LYS A 67 3.43 3.17 2.39
N VAL A 68 2.89 1.95 2.30
CA VAL A 68 1.88 1.44 3.25
C VAL A 68 2.45 1.39 4.66
N ARG A 69 3.68 0.88 4.83
CA ARG A 69 4.36 0.84 6.14
C ARG A 69 4.56 2.23 6.74
N GLU A 70 4.93 3.23 5.93
CA GLU A 70 5.06 4.61 6.42
C GLU A 70 3.71 5.20 6.82
N LEU A 71 2.64 4.92 6.05
CA LEU A 71 1.29 5.34 6.41
C LEU A 71 0.83 4.71 7.73
N GLU A 72 1.10 3.43 7.96
CA GLU A 72 0.78 2.75 9.23
C GLU A 72 1.44 3.44 10.44
N LYS A 73 2.70 3.88 10.31
CA LYS A 73 3.39 4.64 11.37
C LYS A 73 2.70 5.97 11.65
N ILE A 74 2.29 6.68 10.59
CA ILE A 74 1.59 7.96 10.70
C ILE A 74 0.24 7.77 11.41
N VAL A 75 -0.52 6.74 11.04
CA VAL A 75 -1.80 6.40 11.68
C VAL A 75 -1.61 6.13 13.17
N LYS A 76 -0.66 5.27 13.55
CA LYS A 76 -0.35 4.99 14.97
C LYS A 76 0.00 6.23 15.78
N ARG A 77 0.77 7.16 15.18
CA ARG A 77 1.07 8.45 15.80
C ARG A 77 -0.18 9.31 15.96
N GLY A 78 -1.06 9.33 14.95
CA GLY A 78 -2.36 9.99 15.01
C GLY A 78 -3.22 9.45 16.16
N ASP A 79 -3.34 8.13 16.29
CA ASP A 79 -4.11 7.48 17.35
C ASP A 79 -3.56 7.81 18.75
N SER A 80 -2.23 7.86 18.88
CA SER A 80 -1.56 8.24 20.12
C SER A 80 -1.87 9.69 20.51
N ALA A 81 -1.83 10.61 19.54
CA ALA A 81 -2.16 12.02 19.76
C ALA A 81 -3.64 12.21 20.14
N ILE A 82 -4.55 11.49 19.49
CA ILE A 82 -5.99 11.49 19.85
C ILE A 82 -6.18 10.99 21.28
N THR A 83 -5.51 9.91 21.66
CA THR A 83 -5.59 9.35 23.02
C THR A 83 -5.09 10.34 24.06
N ALA A 84 -3.95 11.00 23.81
CA ALA A 84 -3.41 12.03 24.68
C ALA A 84 -4.36 13.23 24.82
N ALA A 85 -4.92 13.72 23.71
CA ALA A 85 -5.88 14.82 23.72
C ALA A 85 -7.14 14.49 24.53
N ARG A 86 -7.66 13.25 24.41
CA ARG A 86 -8.78 12.76 25.22
C ARG A 86 -8.45 12.74 26.71
N ALA A 87 -7.26 12.27 27.09
CA ALA A 87 -6.84 12.23 28.49
C ALA A 87 -6.75 13.63 29.11
N ILE A 88 -6.19 14.61 28.37
CA ILE A 88 -6.12 16.01 28.81
C ILE A 88 -7.53 16.59 28.99
N SER A 89 -8.44 16.37 28.02
CA SER A 89 -9.81 16.86 28.10
C SER A 89 -10.57 16.33 29.32
N ILE A 90 -10.40 15.03 29.62
CA ILE A 90 -11.00 14.41 30.82
C ILE A 90 -10.45 15.04 32.11
N SER A 91 -9.12 15.22 32.19
CA SER A 91 -8.45 15.82 33.36
C SER A 91 -8.93 17.25 33.64
N LEU A 92 -9.06 18.07 32.59
CA LEU A 92 -9.56 19.45 32.71
C LEU A 92 -11.01 19.50 33.20
N ASN A 93 -11.88 18.61 32.69
CA ASN A 93 -13.27 18.53 33.12
C ASN A 93 -13.42 18.08 34.58
N GLN A 94 -12.52 17.23 35.11
CA GLN A 94 -12.50 16.85 36.52
C GLN A 94 -12.02 17.98 37.44
N LYS A 95 -11.06 18.79 36.98
CA LYS A 95 -10.52 19.92 37.76
C LYS A 95 -11.50 21.10 37.86
N GLY A 96 -12.39 21.27 36.88
CA GLY A 96 -13.45 22.30 36.90
C GLY A 96 -14.59 22.05 37.90
N GLY A 97 -14.79 20.80 38.35
CA GLY A 97 -15.85 20.45 39.30
C GLY A 97 -15.47 20.57 40.79
N SER A 98 -14.21 20.81 41.11
CA SER A 98 -13.68 20.75 42.49
C SER A 98 -13.45 22.11 43.15
N SER A 99 -13.84 23.22 42.51
CA SER A 99 -13.46 24.57 42.94
C SER A 99 -14.64 25.51 43.20
N VAL A 100 -15.68 25.10 43.94
CA VAL A 100 -16.52 26.05 44.71
C VAL A 100 -17.15 25.30 45.88
N ALA A 101 -16.53 25.34 47.07
CA ALA A 101 -17.21 25.23 48.37
C ALA A 101 -16.18 25.36 49.50
N SER A 102 -15.78 26.58 49.82
CA SER A 102 -15.27 26.94 51.15
C SER A 102 -15.41 28.46 51.30
N GLU A 103 -16.64 28.91 51.55
CA GLU A 103 -16.90 30.27 52.02
C GLU A 103 -16.50 30.31 53.49
N ASN A 104 -15.29 30.81 53.77
CA ASN A 104 -14.82 31.05 55.11
C ASN A 104 -15.62 32.21 55.73
N ARG A 105 -16.48 31.90 56.71
CA ARG A 105 -16.94 32.88 57.70
C ARG A 105 -15.88 32.98 58.79
N GLU A 106 -15.04 34.00 58.69
CA GLU A 106 -14.34 34.58 59.85
C GLU A 106 -14.78 36.04 59.96
N GLU A 107 -15.72 36.29 60.88
CA GLU A 107 -16.06 37.65 61.33
C GLU A 107 -15.37 37.85 62.68
N TYR A 108 -14.30 38.64 62.69
CA TYR A 108 -13.58 39.04 63.89
C TYR A 108 -13.52 40.56 63.99
N GLY A 109 -14.08 41.09 65.08
CA GLY A 109 -13.76 42.40 65.68
C GLY A 109 -14.44 43.62 65.05
N SER A 110 -14.84 44.65 65.77
CA SER A 110 -14.43 45.17 67.08
C SER A 110 -15.43 46.30 67.48
N PRO A 111 -15.06 47.34 68.26
CA PRO A 111 -14.89 47.42 69.71
C PRO A 111 -15.84 48.47 70.37
N GLN A 112 -15.77 48.52 71.72
CA GLN A 112 -16.32 49.48 72.71
C GLN A 112 -17.54 49.01 73.49
#